data_AF-A0A7C6ZMA2-F1
#
_entry.id   AF-A0A7C6ZMA2-F1
#
_cell.length_a   1.000
_cell.length_b   1.000
_cell.length_c   1.000
_cell.angle_alpha   90.00
_cell.angle_beta   90.00
_cell.angle_gamma   90.00
#
_symmetry.space_group_name_H-M   'P 1'
#
loop_
_entity.id
_entity.type
_entity.pdbx_description
1 polymer ?
#
loop_
_entity_poly.entity_id
_entity_poly.type
_entity_poly.pdbx_seq_one_letter_code
_entity_poly.pdbx_strand_id
1 'polypeptide(L)'
;EGLADAFQSTDYAGMLLDGIKRYAEEGVLSKFERDSDNFLMEYLKGAKYIPFGPEPVISYLLAKENEVQTLRMLLIGKANGLPGAVIRERLRDTYV
;
A
#
# COMPACT_ATOMS: atom_id res chain seq x y z
N GLU A 1 -15.56 11.54 -18.20
CA GLU A 1 -15.57 10.39 -17.29
C GLU A 1 -14.47 10.60 -16.27
N GLY A 2 -14.80 10.49 -14.98
CA GLY A 2 -13.83 10.66 -13.90
C GLY A 2 -13.05 9.37 -13.64
N LEU A 3 -11.92 9.49 -12.92
CA LEU A 3 -11.12 8.32 -12.53
C LEU A 3 -11.93 7.31 -11.70
N ALA A 4 -12.85 7.79 -10.86
CA ALA A 4 -13.73 6.93 -10.07
C ALA A 4 -14.70 6.09 -10.93
N ASP A 5 -15.25 6.68 -11.99
CA ASP A 5 -16.21 6.01 -12.88
C ASP A 5 -15.52 4.85 -13.63
N ALA A 6 -14.26 5.05 -14.03
CA ALA A 6 -13.50 4.05 -14.78
C ALA A 6 -13.17 2.79 -13.96
N PHE A 7 -13.05 2.90 -12.64
CA PHE A 7 -12.66 1.78 -11.76
C PHE A 7 -13.85 1.20 -10.97
N GLN A 8 -15.06 1.69 -11.19
CA GLN A 8 -16.24 1.35 -10.39
C GLN A 8 -16.58 -0.16 -10.39
N SER A 9 -16.25 -0.87 -11.47
CA SER A 9 -16.50 -2.31 -11.61
C SER A 9 -15.33 -3.20 -11.15
N THR A 10 -14.30 -2.62 -10.55
CA THR A 10 -13.08 -3.34 -10.12
C THR A 10 -12.99 -3.38 -8.59
N ASP A 11 -12.19 -4.32 -8.06
CA ASP A 11 -11.93 -4.40 -6.61
C ASP A 11 -11.21 -3.15 -6.06
N TYR A 12 -10.62 -2.33 -6.95
CA TYR A 12 -9.98 -1.06 -6.59
C TYR A 12 -10.98 0.05 -6.22
N ALA A 13 -12.27 -0.10 -6.56
CA ALA A 13 -13.26 0.96 -6.42
C ALA A 13 -13.34 1.52 -4.99
N GLY A 14 -13.38 0.65 -3.98
CA GLY A 14 -13.49 1.07 -2.58
C GLY A 14 -12.29 1.90 -2.12
N MET A 15 -11.09 1.37 -2.30
CA MET A 15 -9.84 2.05 -1.97
C MET A 15 -9.68 3.38 -2.71
N LEU A 16 -10.02 3.42 -4.00
CA LEU A 16 -9.87 4.58 -4.85
C LEU A 16 -10.85 5.71 -4.49
N LEU A 17 -12.11 5.37 -4.20
CA LEU A 17 -13.12 6.34 -3.74
C LEU A 17 -12.72 6.96 -2.40
N ASP A 18 -12.28 6.14 -1.45
CA ASP A 18 -11.81 6.62 -0.15
C ASP A 18 -10.56 7.49 -0.28
N GLY A 19 -9.66 7.13 -1.20
CA GLY A 19 -8.47 7.90 -1.52
C GLY A 19 -8.79 9.27 -2.11
N ILE A 20 -9.68 9.33 -3.11
CA ILE A 20 -10.12 10.57 -3.75
C ILE A 20 -10.79 11.49 -2.72
N LYS A 21 -11.67 10.94 -1.87
CA LYS A 21 -12.35 11.72 -0.83
C LYS A 21 -11.36 12.34 0.16
N ARG A 22 -10.43 11.53 0.69
CA ARG A 22 -9.42 12.00 1.64
C ARG A 22 -8.47 13.01 1.01
N TYR A 23 -8.10 12.82 -0.25
CA TYR A 23 -7.28 13.78 -0.98
C TYR A 23 -7.99 15.12 -1.16
N ALA A 24 -9.30 15.12 -1.44
CA ALA A 24 -10.08 16.35 -1.58
C ALA A 24 -10.18 17.14 -0.25
N GLU A 25 -10.19 16.44 0.90
CA GLU A 25 -10.27 17.05 2.23
C GLU A 25 -8.90 17.53 2.74
N GLU A 26 -7.84 16.74 2.56
CA GLU A 26 -6.53 16.97 3.18
C GLU A 26 -5.48 17.53 2.20
N GLY A 27 -5.67 17.38 0.88
CA GLY A 27 -4.72 17.78 -0.15
C GLY A 27 -3.45 16.91 -0.23
N VAL A 28 -3.38 15.80 0.52
CA VAL A 28 -2.20 14.96 0.65
C VAL A 28 -2.50 13.53 0.18
N LEU A 29 -1.60 12.96 -0.63
CA LEU A 29 -1.78 11.63 -1.23
C LEU A 29 -1.14 10.48 -0.41
N SER A 30 -0.32 10.80 0.59
CA SER A 30 0.47 9.78 1.31
C SER A 30 -0.37 8.67 1.96
N LYS A 31 -1.61 8.98 2.37
CA LYS A 31 -2.54 7.98 2.91
C LYS A 31 -3.07 7.05 1.82
N PHE A 32 -3.37 7.59 0.63
CA PHE A 32 -3.79 6.80 -0.51
C PHE A 32 -2.67 5.87 -1.01
N GLU A 33 -1.42 6.37 -1.04
CA GLU A 33 -0.26 5.54 -1.40
C GLU A 33 -0.11 4.35 -0.45
N ARG A 34 -0.13 4.61 0.86
CA ARG A 34 -0.06 3.57 1.88
C ARG A 34 -1.20 2.55 1.74
N ASP A 35 -2.42 3.02 1.57
CA ASP A 35 -3.60 2.14 1.47
C ASP A 35 -3.58 1.32 0.17
N SER A 36 -2.98 1.86 -0.91
CA SER A 36 -2.74 1.13 -2.16
C SER A 36 -1.74 -0.01 -1.98
N ASP A 37 -0.65 0.25 -1.28
CA ASP A 37 0.32 -0.79 -0.94
C ASP A 37 -0.32 -1.86 -0.03
N ASN A 38 -1.13 -1.45 0.96
CA ASN A 38 -1.83 -2.38 1.85
C ASN A 38 -2.82 -3.27 1.09
N PHE A 39 -3.61 -2.69 0.17
CA PHE A 39 -4.51 -3.45 -0.69
C PHE A 39 -3.77 -4.50 -1.51
N LEU A 40 -2.63 -4.13 -2.11
CA LEU A 40 -1.78 -5.08 -2.83
C LEU A 40 -1.26 -6.18 -1.90
N MET A 41 -0.83 -5.84 -0.69
CA MET A 41 -0.37 -6.82 0.29
C MET A 41 -1.45 -7.82 0.70
N GLU A 42 -2.69 -7.36 0.90
CA GLU A 42 -3.83 -8.25 1.17
C GLU A 42 -4.11 -9.20 0.00
N TYR A 43 -4.09 -8.68 -1.23
CA TYR A 43 -4.22 -9.50 -2.43
C TYR A 43 -3.12 -10.58 -2.50
N LEU A 44 -1.86 -10.20 -2.26
CA LEU A 44 -0.73 -11.13 -2.29
C LEU A 44 -0.78 -12.17 -1.16
N LYS A 45 -1.39 -11.87 -0.01
CA LYS A 45 -1.60 -12.86 1.05
C LYS A 45 -2.48 -14.02 0.58
N GLY A 46 -3.44 -13.79 -0.32
CA GLY A 46 -4.26 -14.84 -0.93
C GLY A 46 -3.45 -15.86 -1.72
N ALA A 47 -2.37 -15.44 -2.37
CA ALA A 47 -1.49 -16.32 -3.14
C ALA A 47 -0.74 -17.36 -2.28
N LYS A 48 -0.61 -17.14 -0.96
CA LYS A 48 -0.04 -18.15 -0.04
C LYS A 48 -0.83 -19.46 -0.04
N TYR A 49 -2.11 -19.41 -0.43
CA TYR A 49 -3.01 -20.56 -0.46
C TYR A 49 -3.02 -21.29 -1.82
N ILE A 50 -2.19 -20.87 -2.78
CA ILE A 50 -2.04 -21.51 -4.09
C ILE A 50 -0.69 -22.25 -4.08
N PRO A 51 -0.65 -23.55 -3.69
CA PRO A 51 0.61 -24.25 -3.43
C PRO A 51 1.41 -24.58 -4.69
N PHE A 52 0.76 -24.62 -5.85
CA PHE A 52 1.40 -24.99 -7.12
C PHE A 52 1.21 -23.87 -8.14
N GLY A 53 2.32 -23.24 -8.49
CA GLY A 53 2.38 -22.19 -9.51
C GLY A 53 3.42 -21.12 -9.19
N PRO A 54 3.55 -20.09 -10.03
CA PRO A 54 4.49 -18.99 -9.80
C PRO A 54 4.05 -18.04 -8.67
N GLU A 55 2.80 -18.12 -8.23
CA GLU A 55 2.17 -17.18 -7.31
C GLU A 55 2.90 -17.09 -5.95
N PRO A 56 3.31 -18.19 -5.28
CA PRO A 56 4.06 -18.09 -4.02
C PRO A 56 5.40 -17.37 -4.18
N VAL A 57 6.09 -17.58 -5.31
CA VAL A 57 7.40 -16.96 -5.58
C VAL A 57 7.24 -15.46 -5.84
N ILE A 58 6.27 -15.10 -6.69
CA ILE A 58 5.99 -13.69 -7.02
C ILE A 58 5.52 -12.94 -5.77
N SER A 59 4.60 -13.52 -4.99
CA SER A 59 4.10 -12.89 -3.77
C SER A 59 5.19 -12.72 -2.72
N TYR A 60 6.10 -13.68 -2.59
CA TYR A 60 7.26 -13.52 -1.73
C TYR A 60 8.18 -12.38 -2.20
N LEU A 61 8.49 -12.31 -3.50
CA LEU A 61 9.33 -11.25 -4.05
C LEU A 61 8.72 -9.87 -3.80
N LEU A 62 7.45 -9.68 -4.15
CA LEU A 62 6.74 -8.41 -3.98
C LEU A 62 6.61 -8.02 -2.51
N ALA A 63 6.35 -8.99 -1.62
CA ALA A 63 6.37 -8.78 -0.18
C ALA A 63 7.74 -8.28 0.32
N LYS A 64 8.83 -8.86 -0.17
CA LYS A 64 10.19 -8.44 0.18
C LYS A 64 10.53 -7.05 -0.35
N GLU A 65 10.09 -6.70 -1.55
CA GLU A 65 10.23 -5.32 -2.06
C GLU A 65 9.51 -4.31 -1.16
N ASN A 66 8.28 -4.62 -0.71
CA ASN A 66 7.54 -3.75 0.18
C ASN A 66 8.21 -3.59 1.56
N GLU A 67 8.78 -4.67 2.12
CA GLU A 67 9.57 -4.60 3.37
C GLU A 67 10.78 -3.66 3.21
N VAL A 68 11.51 -3.77 2.10
CA VAL A 68 12.67 -2.90 1.81
C VAL A 68 12.25 -1.43 1.65
N GLN A 69 11.13 -1.17 0.97
CA GLN A 69 10.60 0.19 0.83
C GLN A 69 10.18 0.78 2.18
N THR A 70 9.56 -0.01 3.05
CA THR A 70 9.17 0.40 4.41
C THR A 70 10.42 0.72 5.26
N LEU A 71 11.44 -0.12 5.21
CA LEU A 71 12.71 0.15 5.90
C LEU A 71 13.38 1.42 5.38
N ARG A 72 13.40 1.64 4.06
CA ARG A 72 13.94 2.86 3.46
C ARG A 72 13.22 4.11 3.98
N MET A 73 11.89 4.08 4.03
CA MET A 73 11.09 5.19 4.56
C MET A 73 11.44 5.48 6.03
N LEU A 74 11.57 4.45 6.85
CA LEU A 74 12.00 4.55 8.24
C LEU A 74 13.39 5.20 8.38
N LEU A 75 14.36 4.75 7.58
CA LEU A 75 15.73 5.25 7.62
C LEU A 75 15.80 6.72 7.18
N ILE A 76 15.14 7.08 6.08
CA ILE A 76 15.08 8.47 5.61
C ILE A 76 14.39 9.35 6.64
N GLY A 77 13.26 8.91 7.21
CA GLY A 77 12.54 9.67 8.22
C GLY A 77 13.38 9.92 9.46
N LYS A 78 14.11 8.91 9.94
CA LYS A 78 15.04 9.06 11.07
C LYS A 78 16.23 9.96 10.74
N ALA A 79 16.84 9.81 9.56
CA ALA A 79 17.98 10.62 9.13
C ALA A 79 17.62 12.11 9.01
N ASN A 80 16.37 12.44 8.69
CA ASN A 80 15.87 13.81 8.61
C ASN A 80 15.24 14.31 9.93
N GLY A 81 15.34 13.56 11.02
CA GLY A 81 14.80 13.97 12.32
C GLY A 81 13.28 14.09 12.38
N LEU A 82 12.54 13.39 11.51
CA LEU A 82 11.08 13.42 11.54
C LEU A 82 10.55 12.81 12.85
N PRO A 83 9.47 13.37 13.43
CA PRO A 83 8.83 12.79 14.60
C PRO A 83 8.38 11.35 14.34
N GLY A 84 8.57 10.47 15.31
CA GLY A 84 8.20 9.06 15.16
C GLY A 84 6.71 8.84 14.83
N ALA A 85 5.82 9.72 15.29
CA ALA A 85 4.40 9.68 14.95
C ALA A 85 4.16 9.91 13.44
N VAL A 86 4.86 10.87 12.84
CA VAL A 86 4.76 11.21 11.40
C VAL A 86 5.28 10.05 10.54
N ILE A 87 6.37 9.41 10.97
CA ILE A 87 6.90 8.24 10.27
C ILE A 87 5.89 7.08 10.34
N ARG A 88 5.33 6.81 11.53
CA ARG A 88 4.38 5.71 11.75
C ARG A 88 3.11 5.82 10.90
N GLU A 89 2.59 7.03 10.72
CA GLU A 89 1.38 7.24 9.92
C GLU A 89 1.53 6.76 8.46
N ARG A 90 2.77 6.76 7.95
CA ARG A 90 3.10 6.38 6.57
C ARG A 90 3.61 4.94 6.43
N LEU A 91 3.76 4.21 7.53
CA LEU A 91 4.19 2.81 7.47
C LEU A 91 3.08 1.93 6.91
N ARG A 92 3.47 1.04 6.00
CA ARG A 92 2.60 0.06 5.35
C ARG A 92 2.51 -1.21 6.19
N ASP A 93 1.49 -2.01 5.92
CA ASP A 93 1.33 -3.31 6.55
C ASP A 93 2.37 -4.30 6.04
N THR A 94 2.85 -5.15 6.94
CA THR A 94 3.78 -6.21 6.61
C THR A 94 3.05 -7.43 6.04
N TYR A 95 3.77 -8.21 5.23
CA TYR A 95 3.26 -9.44 4.62
C TYR A 95 2.97 -10.57 5.62
N VAL A 96 3.68 -10.55 6.75
CA VAL A 96 3.65 -11.60 7.79
C VAL A 96 2.36 -11.52 8.58
#